data_AF-N6ZND8-F1
#
_entry.id   AF-N6ZND8-F1
#
_cell.length_a   1.000
_cell.length_b   1.000
_cell.length_c   1.000
_cell.angle_alpha   90.00
_cell.angle_beta   90.00
_cell.angle_gamma   90.00
#
_symmetry.space_group_name_H-M   'P 1'
#
loop_
_entity.id
_entity.type
_entity.pdbx_description
1 polymer ?
#
loop_
_entity_poly.entity_id
_entity_poly.type
_entity_poly.pdbx_seq_one_letter_code
_entity_poly.pdbx_strand_id
1 'polypeptide(L)'
;MKILDTRKLALAALVGSLSLAPAAFAADSAAEVQKKRLTAAEKAELKKRWQMTSDELEKSLGVGHDKAYYRKALEKLGYAITAKNYDEPDYLEYEIVKGDESYEVQVDLENGKSDKVDVTVNMWRADTTVAALRDKNYKYAYPATLSAAAEKYSDRARAKLWSGEKDQLENALGTGHERGYYRPALEKLGYQVTAVNDNDAKHLEYEIVKGDRSYEVMIDFDADTKKATEVDVETNIWEAERTEKAKGDE
;
A
#
# COMPACT_ATOMS: atom_id res chain seq x y z
N MET A 1 57.27 -38.72 34.23
CA MET A 1 58.75 -38.71 34.21
C MET A 1 59.21 -38.44 32.78
N LYS A 2 60.24 -37.58 32.61
CA LYS A 2 60.83 -36.98 31.37
C LYS A 2 60.05 -35.75 30.84
N ILE A 3 60.49 -34.49 30.99
CA ILE A 3 61.77 -33.76 30.76
C ILE A 3 61.98 -33.37 29.29
N LEU A 4 61.79 -32.06 29.03
CA LEU A 4 62.51 -31.07 28.19
C LEU A 4 63.03 -31.47 26.79
N ASP A 5 62.69 -30.67 25.76
CA ASP A 5 63.65 -29.72 25.12
C ASP A 5 62.96 -28.86 24.03
N THR A 6 62.76 -27.55 24.16
CA THR A 6 63.67 -26.39 23.92
C THR A 6 64.39 -26.33 22.57
N ARG A 7 63.95 -25.44 21.64
CA ARG A 7 64.72 -24.52 20.74
C ARG A 7 63.72 -23.46 20.19
N LYS A 8 63.71 -22.14 20.49
CA LYS A 8 64.67 -21.02 20.27
C LYS A 8 65.22 -21.03 18.83
N LEU A 9 65.13 -20.05 17.93
CA LEU A 9 64.96 -18.57 17.87
C LEU A 9 64.31 -18.23 16.48
N ALA A 10 63.82 -17.06 16.08
CA ALA A 10 64.04 -15.64 16.41
C ALA A 10 62.72 -14.87 16.08
N LEU A 11 62.21 -13.93 16.89
CA LEU A 11 62.62 -12.53 17.07
C LEU A 11 62.78 -11.72 15.77
N ALA A 12 61.72 -11.01 15.38
CA ALA A 12 61.82 -9.65 14.86
C ALA A 12 60.65 -8.84 15.41
N ALA A 13 61.00 -7.84 16.21
CA ALA A 13 60.10 -6.91 16.84
C ALA A 13 59.54 -5.89 15.83
N LEU A 14 58.28 -5.51 16.00
CA LEU A 14 57.95 -4.08 15.96
C LEU A 14 56.86 -3.80 17.01
N VAL A 15 57.24 -2.96 17.95
CA VAL A 15 56.38 -2.34 18.95
C VAL A 15 55.52 -1.30 18.23
N GLY A 16 54.21 -1.44 18.35
CA GLY A 16 53.23 -0.42 17.99
C GLY A 16 52.05 -0.56 18.93
N SER A 17 52.14 0.09 20.09
CA SER A 17 51.04 0.24 21.04
C SER A 17 49.92 1.07 20.41
N LEU A 18 48.82 0.43 20.02
CA LEU A 18 47.52 1.09 19.97
C LEU A 18 46.60 0.46 21.02
N SER A 19 46.18 1.33 21.93
CA SER A 19 45.09 1.18 22.88
C SER A 19 43.89 0.41 22.32
N LEU A 20 43.50 -0.66 23.00
CA LEU A 20 42.18 -1.27 22.87
C LEU A 20 41.12 -0.28 23.38
N ALA A 21 40.49 0.46 22.46
CA ALA A 21 39.15 0.95 22.72
C ALA A 21 38.18 -0.23 22.51
N PRO A 22 37.24 -0.49 23.43
CA PRO A 22 36.17 -1.43 23.13
C PRO A 22 35.40 -0.87 21.93
N ALA A 23 35.37 -1.67 20.86
CA ALA A 23 34.50 -1.41 19.73
C ALA A 23 33.10 -1.21 20.29
N ALA A 24 32.59 0.02 20.17
CA ALA A 24 31.18 0.30 20.32
C ALA A 24 30.47 -0.56 19.29
N PHE A 25 29.95 -1.71 19.73
CA PHE A 25 28.97 -2.45 18.97
C PHE A 25 27.85 -1.47 18.68
N ALA A 26 27.65 -1.20 17.39
CA ALA A 26 26.64 -0.33 16.85
C ALA A 26 25.28 -0.68 17.46
N ALA A 27 24.89 0.10 18.47
CA ALA A 27 23.54 0.16 18.98
C ALA A 27 22.71 1.10 18.09
N ASP A 28 22.80 0.91 16.77
CA ASP A 28 22.08 1.72 15.78
C ASP A 28 21.15 0.88 14.90
N SER A 29 21.03 -0.43 15.15
CA SER A 29 20.15 -1.32 14.37
C SER A 29 18.76 -1.52 14.98
N ALA A 30 18.28 -0.60 15.82
CA ALA A 30 16.94 -0.67 16.42
C ALA A 30 16.14 0.63 16.31
N ALA A 31 16.66 1.66 15.63
CA ALA A 31 16.01 2.96 15.48
C ALA A 31 15.50 3.25 14.05
N GLU A 32 15.64 2.32 13.10
CA GLU A 32 15.38 2.60 11.68
C GLU A 32 14.26 1.73 11.08
N VAL A 33 13.06 1.80 11.68
CA VAL A 33 11.79 1.60 10.95
C VAL A 33 10.78 2.64 11.42
N GLN A 34 11.15 3.92 11.41
CA GLN A 34 10.13 4.94 11.21
C GLN A 34 9.83 4.94 9.71
N LYS A 35 8.74 4.28 9.27
CA LYS A 35 8.14 4.57 7.96
C LYS A 35 7.92 6.09 7.94
N LYS A 36 8.78 6.84 7.24
CA LYS A 36 8.66 8.29 7.13
C LYS A 36 7.29 8.57 6.52
N ARG A 37 6.37 9.16 7.31
CA ARG A 37 5.08 9.64 6.80
C ARG A 37 5.38 10.60 5.65
N LEU A 38 4.86 10.28 4.46
CA LEU A 38 5.01 11.14 3.28
C LEU A 38 4.35 12.49 3.56
N THR A 39 5.05 13.57 3.22
CA THR A 39 4.49 14.92 3.20
C THR A 39 3.40 15.03 2.14
N ALA A 40 2.54 16.04 2.24
CA ALA A 40 1.50 16.29 1.24
C ALA A 40 2.08 16.42 -0.19
N ALA A 41 3.24 17.07 -0.33
CA ALA A 41 3.92 17.21 -1.61
C ALA A 41 4.44 15.86 -2.15
N GLU A 42 5.04 15.03 -1.28
CA GLU A 42 5.49 13.67 -1.65
C GLU A 42 4.29 12.77 -2.04
N LYS A 43 3.17 12.83 -1.30
CA LYS A 43 1.93 12.13 -1.64
C LYS A 43 1.39 12.57 -3.00
N ALA A 44 1.37 13.88 -3.28
CA ALA A 44 0.86 14.43 -4.53
C ALA A 44 1.71 14.01 -5.75
N GLU A 45 3.04 14.06 -5.62
CA GLU A 45 3.93 13.62 -6.70
C GLU A 45 3.80 12.11 -6.94
N LEU A 46 3.63 11.32 -5.88
CA LEU A 46 3.42 9.88 -6.00
C LEU A 46 2.08 9.56 -6.68
N LYS A 47 0.98 10.22 -6.29
CA LYS A 47 -0.33 10.11 -6.95
C LYS A 47 -0.23 10.44 -8.45
N LYS A 48 0.47 11.52 -8.79
CA LYS A 48 0.70 11.94 -10.17
C LYS A 48 1.48 10.89 -10.97
N ARG A 49 2.55 10.35 -10.37
CA ARG A 49 3.37 9.31 -11.01
C ARG A 49 2.56 8.05 -11.27
N TRP A 50 1.78 7.60 -10.29
CA TRP A 50 0.86 6.47 -10.42
C TRP A 50 -0.14 6.67 -11.56
N GLN A 51 -0.80 7.83 -11.62
CA GLN A 51 -1.73 8.14 -12.72
C GLN A 51 -1.03 8.06 -14.08
N MET A 52 0.14 8.70 -14.19
CA MET A 52 0.90 8.70 -15.44
C MET A 52 1.31 7.29 -15.88
N THR A 53 1.75 6.44 -14.95
CA THR A 53 2.15 5.06 -15.25
C THR A 53 0.95 4.19 -15.61
N SER A 54 -0.17 4.33 -14.89
CA SER A 54 -1.43 3.67 -15.25
C SER A 54 -1.89 4.04 -16.66
N ASP A 55 -1.96 5.34 -16.98
CA ASP A 55 -2.39 5.84 -18.29
C ASP A 55 -1.46 5.34 -19.42
N GLU A 56 -0.15 5.34 -19.19
CA GLU A 56 0.83 4.84 -20.16
C GLU A 56 0.67 3.34 -20.40
N LEU A 57 0.47 2.58 -19.32
CA LEU A 57 0.31 1.13 -19.41
C LEU A 57 -1.01 0.77 -20.09
N GLU A 58 -2.12 1.40 -19.71
CA GLU A 58 -3.43 1.21 -20.33
C GLU A 58 -3.36 1.46 -21.85
N LYS A 59 -2.76 2.59 -22.24
CA LYS A 59 -2.54 2.94 -23.65
C LYS A 59 -1.65 1.94 -24.38
N SER A 60 -0.61 1.42 -23.71
CA SER A 60 0.32 0.46 -24.29
C SER A 60 -0.32 -0.93 -24.48
N LEU A 61 -1.23 -1.31 -23.59
CA LEU A 61 -1.98 -2.56 -23.70
C LEU A 61 -3.03 -2.45 -24.80
N GLY A 62 -3.84 -1.38 -24.80
CA GLY A 62 -4.86 -1.12 -25.81
C GLY A 62 -6.00 -2.15 -25.83
N VAL A 63 -7.01 -1.84 -26.64
CA VAL A 63 -8.22 -2.69 -26.84
C VAL A 63 -8.18 -3.44 -28.18
N GLY A 64 -9.19 -4.26 -28.48
CA GLY A 64 -9.27 -5.12 -29.66
C GLY A 64 -8.46 -6.42 -29.63
N HIS A 65 -7.94 -6.84 -28.47
CA HIS A 65 -7.07 -8.01 -28.32
C HIS A 65 -7.74 -9.15 -27.54
N ASP A 66 -7.26 -10.38 -27.71
CA ASP A 66 -7.73 -11.52 -26.89
C ASP A 66 -6.95 -11.64 -25.58
N LYS A 67 -7.44 -12.46 -24.64
CA LYS A 67 -6.80 -12.66 -23.32
C LYS A 67 -5.32 -13.07 -23.39
N ALA A 68 -4.94 -13.86 -24.41
CA ALA A 68 -3.57 -14.36 -24.54
C ALA A 68 -2.57 -13.26 -24.92
N TYR A 69 -3.03 -12.20 -25.58
CA TYR A 69 -2.22 -11.02 -25.88
C TYR A 69 -1.76 -10.31 -24.60
N TYR A 70 -2.68 -10.05 -23.66
CA TYR A 70 -2.39 -9.22 -22.48
C TYR A 70 -1.24 -9.75 -21.65
N ARG A 71 -1.20 -11.07 -21.42
CA ARG A 71 -0.07 -11.71 -20.75
C ARG A 71 1.26 -11.37 -21.44
N LYS A 72 1.34 -11.59 -22.75
CA LYS A 72 2.57 -11.39 -23.53
C LYS A 72 2.98 -9.92 -23.58
N ALA A 73 2.00 -9.03 -23.69
CA ALA A 73 2.22 -7.59 -23.70
C ALA A 73 2.83 -7.11 -22.38
N LEU A 74 2.26 -7.55 -21.25
CA LEU A 74 2.78 -7.25 -19.91
C LEU A 74 4.20 -7.78 -19.70
N GLU A 75 4.45 -9.04 -20.04
CA GLU A 75 5.79 -9.65 -19.97
C GLU A 75 6.80 -8.88 -20.85
N LYS A 76 6.40 -8.48 -22.06
CA LYS A 76 7.24 -7.68 -22.98
C LYS A 76 7.55 -6.28 -22.44
N LEU A 77 6.62 -5.67 -21.71
CA LEU A 77 6.81 -4.38 -21.04
C LEU A 77 7.64 -4.49 -19.74
N GLY A 78 8.06 -5.71 -19.39
CA GLY A 78 8.90 -5.99 -18.23
C GLY A 78 8.14 -6.12 -16.92
N TYR A 79 6.82 -6.32 -16.99
CA TYR A 79 5.99 -6.64 -15.83
C TYR A 79 5.96 -8.14 -15.59
N ALA A 80 6.00 -8.54 -14.33
CA ALA A 80 5.68 -9.90 -13.92
C ALA A 80 4.23 -9.97 -13.43
N ILE A 81 3.50 -11.00 -13.85
CA ILE A 81 2.14 -11.27 -13.36
C ILE A 81 2.26 -12.09 -12.08
N THR A 82 1.84 -11.54 -10.95
CA THR A 82 1.96 -12.14 -9.62
C THR A 82 0.67 -12.81 -9.17
N ALA A 83 -0.47 -12.36 -9.66
CA ALA A 83 -1.77 -12.96 -9.38
C ALA A 83 -2.71 -12.89 -10.58
N LYS A 84 -3.68 -13.80 -10.61
CA LYS A 84 -4.80 -13.80 -11.56
C LYS A 84 -6.07 -13.87 -10.74
N ASN A 85 -6.74 -12.74 -10.59
CA ASN A 85 -7.91 -12.63 -9.73
C ASN A 85 -9.16 -13.15 -10.45
N TYR A 86 -9.33 -12.79 -11.74
CA TYR A 86 -10.42 -13.30 -12.59
C TYR A 86 -9.89 -13.77 -13.94
N ASP A 87 -10.53 -14.79 -14.51
CA ASP A 87 -10.25 -15.33 -15.86
C ASP A 87 -11.53 -15.97 -16.42
N GLU A 88 -12.49 -15.12 -16.74
CA GLU A 88 -13.82 -15.46 -17.25
C GLU A 88 -13.87 -15.24 -18.78
N PRO A 89 -14.89 -15.75 -19.50
CA PRO A 89 -14.96 -15.57 -20.96
C PRO A 89 -14.94 -14.11 -21.42
N ASP A 90 -15.56 -13.23 -20.64
CA ASP A 90 -15.78 -11.81 -20.88
C ASP A 90 -14.97 -10.90 -19.94
N TYR A 91 -14.15 -11.47 -19.04
CA TYR A 91 -13.40 -10.68 -18.07
C TYR A 91 -12.06 -11.32 -17.68
N LEU A 92 -11.04 -10.49 -17.51
CA LEU A 92 -9.71 -10.89 -17.05
C LEU A 92 -9.17 -9.85 -16.07
N GLU A 93 -8.63 -10.30 -14.95
CA GLU A 93 -7.99 -9.43 -13.96
C GLU A 93 -6.65 -10.02 -13.52
N TYR A 94 -5.59 -9.22 -13.66
CA TYR A 94 -4.24 -9.56 -13.21
C TYR A 94 -3.75 -8.56 -12.18
N GLU A 95 -2.98 -9.06 -11.20
CA GLU A 95 -2.03 -8.24 -10.48
C GLU A 95 -0.65 -8.37 -11.12
N ILE A 96 0.02 -7.24 -11.34
CA ILE A 96 1.34 -7.18 -11.96
C ILE A 96 2.32 -6.39 -11.09
N VAL A 97 3.60 -6.72 -11.19
CA VAL A 97 4.69 -6.03 -10.48
C VAL A 97 5.80 -5.63 -11.44
N LYS A 98 6.35 -4.44 -11.23
CA LYS A 98 7.61 -3.98 -11.84
C LYS A 98 8.34 -3.05 -10.87
N GLY A 99 9.55 -3.44 -10.47
CA GLY A 99 10.29 -2.70 -9.45
C GLY A 99 9.63 -2.85 -8.08
N ASP A 100 9.37 -1.72 -7.42
CA ASP A 100 8.70 -1.60 -6.13
C ASP A 100 7.20 -1.28 -6.26
N GLU A 101 6.64 -1.43 -7.46
CA GLU A 101 5.26 -1.06 -7.76
C GLU A 101 4.43 -2.23 -8.25
N SER A 102 3.12 -2.14 -7.96
CA SER A 102 2.13 -3.12 -8.39
C SER A 102 0.87 -2.44 -8.93
N TYR A 103 0.29 -3.03 -9.97
CA TYR A 103 -0.90 -2.54 -10.66
C TYR A 103 -1.90 -3.67 -10.94
N GLU A 104 -3.17 -3.31 -11.06
CA GLU A 104 -4.28 -4.20 -11.38
C GLU A 104 -4.68 -3.90 -12.81
N VAL A 105 -4.63 -4.91 -13.65
CA VAL A 105 -5.03 -4.82 -15.05
C VAL A 105 -6.34 -5.54 -15.20
N GLN A 106 -7.38 -4.77 -15.51
CA GLN A 106 -8.73 -5.26 -15.76
C GLN A 106 -8.98 -5.18 -17.26
N VAL A 107 -9.49 -6.26 -17.84
CA VAL A 107 -9.84 -6.32 -19.25
C VAL A 107 -11.26 -6.85 -19.35
N ASP A 108 -12.16 -6.00 -19.81
CA ASP A 108 -13.51 -6.39 -20.22
C ASP A 108 -13.44 -6.85 -21.69
N LEU A 109 -14.13 -7.94 -22.04
CA LEU A 109 -14.13 -8.50 -23.40
C LEU A 109 -15.54 -8.68 -23.95
N GLU A 110 -15.73 -8.24 -25.20
CA GLU A 110 -16.90 -8.51 -26.01
C GLU A 110 -16.52 -9.42 -27.19
N ASN A 111 -17.24 -10.53 -27.38
CA ASN A 111 -16.98 -11.49 -28.46
C ASN A 111 -15.53 -12.02 -28.50
N GLY A 112 -14.91 -12.18 -27.31
CA GLY A 112 -13.54 -12.69 -27.17
C GLY A 112 -12.44 -11.68 -27.51
N LYS A 113 -12.81 -10.40 -27.71
CA LYS A 113 -11.87 -9.28 -27.88
C LYS A 113 -12.17 -8.21 -26.85
N SER A 114 -11.12 -7.63 -26.29
CA SER A 114 -11.25 -6.54 -25.32
C SER A 114 -11.95 -5.33 -25.93
N ASP A 115 -12.95 -4.81 -25.26
CA ASP A 115 -13.58 -3.51 -25.55
C ASP A 115 -13.14 -2.44 -24.53
N LYS A 116 -12.71 -2.87 -23.34
CA LYS A 116 -12.14 -2.00 -22.31
C LYS A 116 -10.90 -2.61 -21.66
N VAL A 117 -9.93 -1.77 -21.35
CA VAL A 117 -8.79 -2.07 -20.48
C VAL A 117 -8.70 -0.94 -19.47
N ASP A 118 -8.67 -1.27 -18.19
CA ASP A 118 -8.40 -0.33 -17.10
C ASP A 118 -7.13 -0.77 -16.36
N VAL A 119 -6.27 0.18 -16.01
CA VAL A 119 -5.09 -0.07 -15.17
C VAL A 119 -5.11 0.82 -13.94
N THR A 120 -5.07 0.21 -12.76
CA THR A 120 -5.06 0.93 -11.48
C THR A 120 -3.91 0.48 -10.59
N VAL A 121 -3.51 1.28 -9.61
CA VAL A 121 -2.51 0.85 -8.62
C VAL A 121 -3.15 -0.18 -7.69
N ASN A 122 -2.45 -1.27 -7.36
CA ASN A 122 -2.97 -2.22 -6.38
C ASN A 122 -3.01 -1.61 -4.99
N MET A 123 -4.22 -1.29 -4.55
CA MET A 123 -4.51 -0.89 -3.19
C MET A 123 -4.69 -2.12 -2.32
N TRP A 124 -5.35 -3.15 -2.84
CA TRP A 124 -5.38 -4.49 -2.22
C TRP A 124 -4.58 -5.46 -3.06
N ARG A 125 -3.78 -6.27 -2.39
CA ARG A 125 -2.77 -7.10 -3.05
C ARG A 125 -2.95 -8.54 -2.61
N ALA A 126 -2.95 -9.45 -3.56
CA ALA A 126 -2.81 -10.86 -3.28
C ALA A 126 -1.49 -11.13 -2.54
N ASP A 127 -1.47 -12.18 -1.72
CA ASP A 127 -0.30 -12.57 -0.92
C ASP A 127 0.97 -12.73 -1.77
N THR A 128 0.84 -13.24 -3.01
CA THR A 128 1.95 -13.40 -3.94
C THR A 128 2.51 -12.07 -4.44
N THR A 129 1.66 -11.06 -4.64
CA THR A 129 2.08 -9.68 -4.98
C THR A 129 2.79 -9.04 -3.79
N VAL A 130 2.27 -9.20 -2.58
CA VAL A 130 2.94 -8.72 -1.36
C VAL A 130 4.32 -9.37 -1.19
N ALA A 131 4.42 -10.68 -1.38
CA ALA A 131 5.69 -11.41 -1.31
C ALA A 131 6.69 -10.90 -2.37
N ALA A 132 6.23 -10.66 -3.60
CA ALA A 132 7.06 -10.15 -4.69
C ALA A 132 7.62 -8.75 -4.42
N LEU A 133 6.84 -7.87 -3.79
CA LEU A 133 7.29 -6.52 -3.42
C LEU A 133 8.26 -6.52 -2.23
N ARG A 134 8.14 -7.49 -1.31
CA ARG A 134 8.98 -7.59 -0.11
C ARG A 134 10.34 -8.25 -0.39
N ASP A 135 10.38 -9.27 -1.24
CA ASP A 135 11.61 -10.01 -1.56
C ASP A 135 12.28 -9.51 -2.85
N LYS A 136 13.41 -8.81 -2.70
CA LYS A 136 14.22 -8.33 -3.84
C LYS A 136 14.72 -9.46 -4.76
N ASN A 137 14.75 -10.70 -4.28
CA ASN A 137 15.17 -11.88 -5.03
C ASN A 137 14.01 -12.76 -5.49
N TYR A 138 12.76 -12.27 -5.35
CA TYR A 138 11.55 -13.03 -5.66
C TYR A 138 11.63 -13.62 -7.07
N LYS A 139 11.33 -14.92 -7.16
CA LYS A 139 11.32 -15.64 -8.44
C LYS A 139 9.90 -15.62 -8.99
N TYR A 140 9.68 -14.72 -9.93
CA TYR A 140 8.41 -14.62 -10.63
C TYR A 140 8.11 -15.90 -11.41
N ALA A 141 6.94 -16.46 -11.14
CA ALA A 141 6.35 -17.55 -11.89
C ALA A 141 4.92 -17.14 -12.26
N TYR A 142 4.52 -17.42 -13.50
CA TYR A 142 3.15 -17.10 -13.93
C TYR A 142 2.15 -17.93 -13.11
N PRO A 143 1.08 -17.32 -12.56
CA PRO A 143 0.13 -18.01 -11.70
C PRO A 143 -0.61 -19.10 -12.46
N ALA A 144 -0.52 -20.34 -11.97
CA ALA A 144 -1.17 -21.50 -12.57
C ALA A 144 -2.68 -21.57 -12.24
N THR A 145 -3.10 -20.92 -11.17
CA THR A 145 -4.48 -20.93 -10.65
C THR A 145 -4.96 -19.51 -10.40
N LEU A 146 -6.28 -19.36 -10.25
CA LEU A 146 -6.88 -18.12 -9.76
C LEU A 146 -6.52 -17.89 -8.29
N SER A 147 -6.49 -16.62 -7.88
CA SER A 147 -6.41 -16.22 -6.48
C SER A 147 -7.60 -16.78 -5.72
N ALA A 148 -7.35 -17.42 -4.58
CA ALA A 148 -8.43 -17.78 -3.67
C ALA A 148 -8.99 -16.49 -3.04
N ALA A 149 -10.32 -16.33 -3.05
CA ALA A 149 -11.00 -15.12 -2.57
C ALA A 149 -10.62 -13.84 -3.36
N ALA A 150 -10.74 -13.89 -4.69
CA ALA A 150 -10.46 -12.76 -5.59
C ALA A 150 -11.21 -11.48 -5.19
N GLU A 151 -12.40 -11.59 -4.62
CA GLU A 151 -13.18 -10.47 -4.09
C GLU A 151 -12.48 -9.68 -2.97
N LYS A 152 -11.49 -10.27 -2.29
CA LYS A 152 -10.69 -9.61 -1.25
C LYS A 152 -9.53 -8.79 -1.81
N TYR A 153 -9.13 -9.06 -3.04
CA TYR A 153 -7.94 -8.47 -3.65
C TYR A 153 -8.26 -7.58 -4.86
N SER A 154 -9.37 -7.84 -5.55
CA SER A 154 -9.82 -7.04 -6.70
C SER A 154 -10.11 -5.59 -6.29
N ASP A 155 -9.33 -4.66 -6.82
CA ASP A 155 -9.52 -3.23 -6.57
C ASP A 155 -10.89 -2.78 -7.06
N ARG A 156 -11.37 -3.25 -8.22
CA ARG A 156 -12.72 -2.93 -8.72
C ARG A 156 -13.82 -3.42 -7.77
N ALA A 157 -13.72 -4.66 -7.29
CA ALA A 157 -14.72 -5.22 -6.39
C ALA A 157 -14.78 -4.45 -5.06
N ARG A 158 -13.61 -4.11 -4.50
CA ARG A 158 -13.52 -3.39 -3.23
C ARG A 158 -13.85 -1.91 -3.37
N ALA A 159 -13.45 -1.25 -4.45
CA ALA A 159 -13.82 0.12 -4.74
C ALA A 159 -15.34 0.30 -4.80
N LYS A 160 -16.07 -0.65 -5.41
CA LYS A 160 -17.55 -0.59 -5.46
C LYS A 160 -18.21 -0.74 -4.09
N LEU A 161 -17.68 -1.62 -3.24
CA LEU A 161 -18.16 -1.74 -1.86
C LEU A 161 -17.84 -0.48 -1.07
N TRP A 162 -16.64 0.07 -1.26
CA TRP A 162 -16.15 1.23 -0.53
C TRP A 162 -16.84 2.53 -0.93
N SER A 163 -17.16 2.75 -2.21
CA SER A 163 -17.93 3.93 -2.61
C SER A 163 -19.33 3.93 -1.99
N GLY A 164 -19.99 2.77 -1.93
CA GLY A 164 -21.27 2.64 -1.24
C GLY A 164 -21.17 2.93 0.27
N GLU A 165 -20.11 2.49 0.92
CA GLU A 165 -19.87 2.77 2.34
C GLU A 165 -19.47 4.21 2.61
N LYS A 166 -18.66 4.80 1.72
CA LYS A 166 -18.28 6.22 1.74
C LYS A 166 -19.53 7.09 1.74
N ASP A 167 -20.39 6.92 0.72
CA ASP A 167 -21.62 7.70 0.57
C ASP A 167 -22.53 7.53 1.80
N GLN A 168 -22.62 6.31 2.34
CA GLN A 168 -23.40 6.05 3.56
C GLN A 168 -22.81 6.76 4.78
N LEU A 169 -21.48 6.81 4.90
CA LEU A 169 -20.81 7.45 6.02
C LEU A 169 -20.93 8.97 5.95
N GLU A 170 -20.67 9.59 4.80
CA GLU A 170 -20.85 11.03 4.58
C GLU A 170 -22.28 11.46 4.90
N ASN A 171 -23.28 10.71 4.40
CA ASN A 171 -24.68 10.98 4.69
C ASN A 171 -25.04 10.80 6.17
N ALA A 172 -24.46 9.81 6.85
CA ALA A 172 -24.72 9.55 8.27
C ALA A 172 -24.08 10.59 9.19
N LEU A 173 -22.90 11.11 8.81
CA LEU A 173 -22.20 12.17 9.55
C LEU A 173 -22.88 13.52 9.32
N GLY A 174 -23.14 13.88 8.06
CA GLY A 174 -23.83 15.11 7.68
C GLY A 174 -23.11 16.40 8.06
N THR A 175 -23.58 17.51 7.48
CA THR A 175 -23.08 18.86 7.77
C THR A 175 -23.95 19.57 8.82
N GLY A 176 -23.54 20.76 9.26
CA GLY A 176 -24.31 21.59 10.20
C GLY A 176 -24.10 21.26 11.68
N HIS A 177 -23.29 20.24 11.99
CA HIS A 177 -22.92 19.87 13.36
C HIS A 177 -21.62 20.57 13.80
N GLU A 178 -21.47 20.75 15.11
CA GLU A 178 -20.23 21.26 15.70
C GLU A 178 -19.19 20.16 15.84
N ARG A 179 -17.91 20.55 15.97
CA ARG A 179 -16.75 19.64 16.04
C ARG A 179 -16.91 18.47 17.02
N GLY A 180 -17.51 18.70 18.18
CA GLY A 180 -17.69 17.68 19.22
C GLY A 180 -18.62 16.52 18.84
N TYR A 181 -19.39 16.65 17.76
CA TYR A 181 -20.32 15.63 17.27
C TYR A 181 -19.63 14.44 16.59
N TYR A 182 -18.59 14.71 15.79
CA TYR A 182 -18.14 13.76 14.76
C TYR A 182 -17.49 12.50 15.32
N ARG A 183 -16.62 12.60 16.32
CA ARG A 183 -16.00 11.41 16.94
C ARG A 183 -17.06 10.48 17.59
N PRO A 184 -17.97 10.97 18.45
CA PRO A 184 -19.04 10.13 19.00
C PRO A 184 -19.95 9.52 17.91
N ALA A 185 -20.23 10.26 16.83
CA ALA A 185 -21.02 9.75 15.71
C ALA A 185 -20.31 8.57 15.01
N LEU A 186 -19.01 8.71 14.72
CA LEU A 186 -18.17 7.65 14.17
C LEU A 186 -18.14 6.40 15.06
N GLU A 187 -17.93 6.59 16.37
CA GLU A 187 -17.92 5.51 17.36
C GLU A 187 -19.28 4.79 17.41
N LYS A 188 -20.39 5.54 17.36
CA LYS A 188 -21.75 4.98 17.32
C LYS A 188 -22.01 4.16 16.04
N LEU A 189 -21.39 4.54 14.92
CA LEU A 189 -21.44 3.80 13.65
C LEU A 189 -20.52 2.56 13.65
N GLY A 190 -19.80 2.31 14.76
CA GLY A 190 -18.90 1.18 14.94
C GLY A 190 -17.52 1.38 14.34
N TYR A 191 -17.13 2.64 14.05
CA TYR A 191 -15.77 2.97 13.64
C TYR A 191 -14.92 3.32 14.86
N GLN A 192 -13.66 2.91 14.83
CA GLN A 192 -12.64 3.35 15.77
C GLN A 192 -11.84 4.48 15.13
N VAL A 193 -11.71 5.63 15.82
CA VAL A 193 -10.79 6.69 15.39
C VAL A 193 -9.37 6.34 15.84
N THR A 194 -8.46 6.09 14.90
CA THR A 194 -7.08 5.65 15.14
C THR A 194 -6.08 6.79 15.15
N ALA A 195 -6.34 7.86 14.38
CA ALA A 195 -5.53 9.06 14.35
C ALA A 195 -6.36 10.34 14.15
N VAL A 196 -5.77 11.47 14.53
CA VAL A 196 -6.24 12.81 14.17
C VAL A 196 -5.10 13.45 13.40
N ASN A 197 -5.28 13.63 12.10
CA ASN A 197 -4.23 14.11 11.20
C ASN A 197 -4.18 15.64 11.12
N ASP A 198 -5.35 16.28 11.22
CA ASP A 198 -5.49 17.72 11.35
C ASP A 198 -6.61 18.08 12.35
N ASN A 199 -6.43 19.17 13.09
CA ASN A 199 -7.37 19.68 14.06
C ASN A 199 -7.11 21.18 14.31
N ASP A 200 -7.48 22.01 13.35
CA ASP A 200 -7.46 23.47 13.50
C ASP A 200 -8.88 24.06 13.60
N ALA A 201 -9.02 25.39 13.55
CA ALA A 201 -10.33 26.03 13.69
C ALA A 201 -11.30 25.78 12.52
N LYS A 202 -10.78 25.42 11.34
CA LYS A 202 -11.52 25.28 10.09
C LYS A 202 -11.53 23.85 9.57
N HIS A 203 -10.58 23.01 9.96
CA HIS A 203 -10.45 21.64 9.46
C HIS A 203 -10.32 20.64 10.60
N LEU A 204 -10.85 19.44 10.37
CA LEU A 204 -10.66 18.27 11.19
C LEU A 204 -10.46 17.08 10.27
N GLU A 205 -9.41 16.31 10.49
CA GLU A 205 -9.15 15.08 9.76
C GLU A 205 -8.95 13.92 10.73
N TYR A 206 -9.77 12.87 10.57
CA TYR A 206 -9.63 11.62 11.30
C TYR A 206 -9.17 10.50 10.39
N GLU A 207 -8.28 9.64 10.89
CA GLU A 207 -8.18 8.27 10.38
C GLU A 207 -9.10 7.38 11.21
N ILE A 208 -9.93 6.59 10.54
CA ILE A 208 -10.88 5.68 11.17
C ILE A 208 -10.73 4.27 10.63
N VAL A 209 -11.09 3.27 11.44
CA VAL A 209 -11.06 1.85 11.08
C VAL A 209 -12.36 1.15 11.47
N LYS A 210 -12.82 0.22 10.64
CA LYS A 210 -13.92 -0.72 10.95
C LYS A 210 -13.70 -2.07 10.28
N GLY A 211 -13.19 -3.03 11.05
CA GLY A 211 -12.71 -4.30 10.52
C GLY A 211 -11.38 -4.10 9.80
N ASP A 212 -11.28 -4.58 8.56
CA ASP A 212 -10.11 -4.44 7.68
C ASP A 212 -10.16 -3.20 6.77
N ARG A 213 -11.08 -2.27 7.04
CA ARG A 213 -11.31 -1.05 6.24
C ARG A 213 -10.91 0.18 7.01
N SER A 214 -10.30 1.13 6.32
CA SER A 214 -9.84 2.40 6.86
C SER A 214 -10.23 3.58 5.95
N TYR A 215 -10.54 4.71 6.56
CA TYR A 215 -10.90 5.94 5.85
C TYR A 215 -10.22 7.15 6.49
N GLU A 216 -9.96 8.17 5.67
CA GLU A 216 -9.71 9.55 6.11
C GLU A 216 -11.07 10.28 6.08
N VAL A 217 -11.47 10.89 7.19
CA VAL A 217 -12.68 11.72 7.27
C VAL A 217 -12.25 13.17 7.47
N MET A 218 -12.47 13.99 6.45
CA MET A 218 -12.15 15.41 6.42
C MET A 218 -13.43 16.21 6.64
N ILE A 219 -13.39 17.17 7.56
CA ILE A 219 -14.54 17.99 7.90
C ILE A 219 -14.11 19.46 7.92
N ASP A 220 -14.79 20.25 7.11
CA ASP A 220 -14.58 21.69 7.05
C ASP A 220 -15.64 22.40 7.87
N PHE A 221 -15.23 23.45 8.58
CA PHE A 221 -16.06 24.23 9.47
C PHE A 221 -16.11 25.69 9.04
N ASP A 222 -17.33 26.23 9.05
CA ASP A 222 -17.54 27.64 8.92
C ASP A 222 -16.93 28.38 10.12
N ALA A 223 -16.14 29.42 9.82
CA ALA A 223 -15.34 30.10 10.84
C ALA A 223 -16.20 30.88 11.85
N ASP A 224 -17.42 31.28 11.49
CA ASP A 224 -18.28 32.11 12.32
C ASP A 224 -19.23 31.26 13.17
N THR A 225 -19.91 30.31 12.51
CA THR A 225 -20.92 29.45 13.13
C THR A 225 -20.33 28.22 13.80
N LYS A 226 -19.06 27.88 13.50
CA LYS A 226 -18.35 26.68 13.97
C LYS A 226 -19.04 25.36 13.60
N LYS A 227 -19.94 25.40 12.62
CA LYS A 227 -20.66 24.25 12.09
C LYS A 227 -19.98 23.73 10.84
N ALA A 228 -20.03 22.43 10.65
CA ALA A 228 -19.46 21.83 9.46
C ALA A 228 -20.19 22.28 8.19
N THR A 229 -19.43 22.61 7.16
CA THR A 229 -19.91 22.96 5.82
C THR A 229 -19.72 21.83 4.83
N GLU A 230 -18.73 20.97 5.07
CA GLU A 230 -18.38 19.84 4.21
C GLU A 230 -17.89 18.68 5.08
N VAL A 231 -18.23 17.47 4.64
CA VAL A 231 -17.75 16.22 5.23
C VAL A 231 -17.40 15.31 4.06
N ASP A 232 -16.10 15.09 3.88
CA ASP A 232 -15.57 14.23 2.85
C ASP A 232 -14.95 12.99 3.48
N VAL A 233 -15.27 11.84 2.91
CA VAL A 233 -14.67 10.57 3.28
C VAL A 233 -13.82 10.09 2.11
N GLU A 234 -12.53 9.89 2.36
CA GLU A 234 -11.62 9.30 1.41
C GLU A 234 -11.12 7.95 1.91
N THR A 235 -10.83 7.09 0.96
CA THR A 235 -10.07 5.89 1.24
C THR A 235 -8.71 6.27 1.83
N ASN A 236 -8.33 5.62 2.93
CA ASN A 236 -7.02 5.85 3.50
C ASN A 236 -5.94 5.12 2.68
N ILE A 237 -5.42 5.80 1.66
CA ILE A 237 -4.31 5.31 0.81
C ILE A 237 -2.99 5.31 1.61
N TRP A 238 -2.90 6.11 2.68
CA TRP A 238 -1.69 6.38 3.43
C TRP A 238 -1.90 6.20 4.93
N GLU A 239 -1.99 4.96 5.37
CA GLU A 239 -2.35 4.64 6.75
C GLU A 239 -1.27 5.06 7.77
N ALA A 240 -1.70 5.60 8.91
CA ALA A 240 -0.84 5.64 10.09
C ALA A 240 -0.49 4.23 10.56
N GLU A 241 0.67 4.06 11.19
CA GLU A 241 1.05 2.80 11.85
C GLU A 241 -0.04 2.28 12.82
N ARG A 242 -0.77 3.18 13.50
CA ARG A 242 -1.88 2.80 14.39
C ARG A 242 -3.10 2.26 13.63
N THR A 243 -3.31 2.71 12.40
CA THR A 243 -4.37 2.26 11.50
C THR A 243 -4.03 0.88 10.94
N GLU A 244 -2.78 0.67 10.49
CA GLU A 244 -2.25 -0.64 10.08
C GLU A 244 -2.42 -1.67 11.23
N LYS A 245 -1.96 -1.33 12.45
CA LYS A 245 -2.11 -2.19 13.64
C LYS A 245 -3.55 -2.47 14.02
N ALA A 246 -4.46 -1.50 13.88
CA ALA A 246 -5.86 -1.68 14.23
C ALA A 246 -6.59 -2.63 13.27
N LYS A 247 -6.11 -2.75 12.02
CA LYS A 247 -6.61 -3.72 11.03
C LYS A 247 -6.05 -5.13 11.21
N GLY A 248 -4.99 -5.28 12.01
CA GLY A 248 -4.29 -6.55 12.22
C GLY A 248 -3.19 -6.84 11.19
N ASP A 249 -2.74 -5.82 10.46
CA ASP A 249 -1.61 -5.92 9.53
C ASP A 249 -0.30 -5.72 10.34
N GLU A 250 0.45 -6.79 10.60
CA GLU A 250 1.81 -6.75 11.19
C GLU A 250 2.93 -6.57 10.14
#